data_AF-A0A9Q8UVK3-F1
#
_entry.id   AF-A0A9Q8UVK3-F1
#
_cell.length_a   1.000
_cell.length_b   1.000
_cell.length_c   1.000
_cell.angle_alpha   90.00
_cell.angle_beta   90.00
_cell.angle_gamma   90.00
#
_symmetry.space_group_name_H-M   'P 1'
#
loop_
_entity.id
_entity.type
_entity.pdbx_description
1 polymer ?
#
loop_
_entity_poly.entity_id
_entity_poly.type
_entity_poly.pdbx_seq_one_letter_code
_entity_poly.pdbx_strand_id
1 'polypeptide(L)'
;MLHVHHMRCSELFSIQFNQASISHSMAQKRSAREACSKPSVPLSAAAALKQAREKAAQPEAEPDSPSLATAVAAAPYDSVIDGEDASSDGEAMVIDAPSSPDRPLSTWRPTKQNVLRSDKEGYEVRLKANDSVTLGGEYDLHVSNGLVTIAGATLHPASGVQRVHALPTQALPAVVARKASTVKFSSVPSSVDCLSHYSPLYRNTGTRDSTGRSFSFLSSSNDDILQRPLAPLDIDNDIRNVISRIVAKATGNGRNRIMAVGGKSTGKSTFNRLLCNTVVTWPEKPNLYYLDLDPGQPEFGPPGQISLVKVTSPLLGPPLTHPASPRSHRFQRIKSHIIAATSFKDDPELYVSCAKELARHIPPTATVIVNSCGWVNGLGATVLLELTTALRITDTVLIQPIDSDLEEAIRRQSQSIHVLPRRQGRLTTHKSPAEHRAMQTMAYLHHKHSSSTDSIKWVDKSINMIRPWKVSYAHESLGVTAVLSYGQAPHPDFLAEVLDGSIVAIVVLDGGYTLQDVHRTVEEQLPYSSVESIDPEWSHCAGIALVRGIDTEEKEVQVVTPLSETEIAGIMDKQIVLVRGAFDSPDWAYTEDLHAAGDAPDDERPWVRQGGQVGIEGAIWRLRHPPTRDQTR
;
A
#
# COMPACT_ATOMS: atom_id res chain seq x y z
N MET A 1 -48.16 12.32 40.76
CA MET A 1 -49.12 12.93 39.82
C MET A 1 -48.73 12.46 38.42
N LEU A 2 -49.64 11.69 37.78
CA LEU A 2 -49.68 11.19 36.38
C LEU A 2 -48.43 10.40 35.91
N HIS A 3 -48.33 9.07 35.82
CA HIS A 3 -49.23 7.90 35.76
C HIS A 3 -50.00 7.63 34.44
N VAL A 4 -49.63 6.48 33.83
CA VAL A 4 -50.36 5.47 33.01
C VAL A 4 -50.50 5.69 31.48
N HIS A 5 -49.84 4.87 30.64
CA HIS A 5 -50.42 3.62 30.10
C HIS A 5 -49.46 2.74 29.27
N HIS A 6 -49.52 1.45 29.59
CA HIS A 6 -49.00 0.26 28.92
C HIS A 6 -49.49 0.09 27.45
N MET A 7 -48.66 -0.53 26.60
CA MET A 7 -49.05 -1.75 25.90
C MET A 7 -47.83 -2.54 25.37
N ARG A 8 -47.72 -3.78 25.83
CA ARG A 8 -46.95 -4.88 25.22
C ARG A 8 -47.78 -5.43 24.06
N CYS A 9 -47.15 -5.83 22.96
CA CYS A 9 -47.61 -6.97 22.16
C CYS A 9 -46.42 -7.69 21.56
N SER A 10 -46.48 -9.00 21.67
CA SER A 10 -45.47 -10.02 21.42
C SER A 10 -46.17 -11.13 20.66
N GLU A 11 -45.75 -11.43 19.44
CA GLU A 11 -46.06 -12.67 18.71
C GLU A 11 -44.80 -13.00 17.87
N LEU A 12 -44.03 -14.04 18.22
CA LEU A 12 -44.25 -15.47 17.91
C LEU A 12 -44.13 -15.78 16.41
N PHE A 13 -42.92 -16.17 15.98
CA PHE A 13 -42.77 -17.17 14.92
C PHE A 13 -41.74 -18.20 15.36
N SER A 14 -42.27 -19.39 15.67
CA SER A 14 -41.57 -20.63 15.93
C SER A 14 -41.36 -21.33 14.59
N ILE A 15 -40.14 -21.71 14.23
CA ILE A 15 -39.88 -22.63 13.13
C ILE A 15 -39.09 -23.81 13.68
N GLN A 16 -39.68 -24.99 13.51
CA GLN A 16 -39.31 -26.27 14.06
C GLN A 16 -38.00 -26.80 13.45
N PHE A 17 -37.16 -27.33 14.34
CA PHE A 17 -36.11 -28.29 14.03
C PHE A 17 -36.72 -29.59 13.52
N ASN A 18 -36.15 -30.15 12.45
CA ASN A 18 -36.36 -31.56 12.10
C ASN A 18 -35.01 -32.28 12.15
N GLN A 19 -34.87 -33.15 13.15
CA GLN A 19 -33.83 -34.17 13.26
C GLN A 19 -34.18 -35.33 12.33
N ALA A 20 -33.19 -35.86 11.62
CA ALA A 20 -33.24 -37.22 11.09
C ALA A 20 -31.91 -37.91 11.38
N SER A 21 -31.98 -38.87 12.28
CA SER A 21 -30.92 -39.78 12.73
C SER A 21 -30.73 -40.90 11.71
N ILE A 22 -29.49 -41.23 11.33
CA ILE A 22 -29.12 -42.60 10.91
C ILE A 22 -27.78 -42.97 11.56
N SER A 23 -27.80 -44.14 12.19
CA SER A 23 -26.79 -44.73 13.07
C SER A 23 -25.72 -45.55 12.36
N HIS A 24 -24.50 -45.47 12.89
CA HIS A 24 -23.45 -46.49 13.08
C HIS A 24 -23.15 -47.57 12.02
N SER A 25 -21.87 -47.61 11.63
CA SER A 25 -21.10 -48.87 11.58
C SER A 25 -19.62 -48.60 11.89
N MET A 26 -19.09 -49.30 12.90
CA MET A 26 -17.69 -49.32 13.32
C MET A 26 -16.89 -50.34 12.49
N ALA A 27 -15.66 -50.00 12.12
CA ALA A 27 -14.58 -50.98 12.02
C ALA A 27 -13.22 -50.33 12.29
N GLN A 28 -12.58 -50.77 13.37
CA GLN A 28 -11.20 -50.43 13.75
C GLN A 28 -10.19 -51.40 13.10
N LYS A 29 -8.92 -50.96 13.13
CA LYS A 29 -7.64 -51.69 13.28
C LYS A 29 -6.75 -51.93 12.04
N ARG A 30 -5.61 -51.23 12.10
CA ARG A 30 -4.21 -51.71 12.20
C ARG A 30 -3.30 -51.57 10.99
N SER A 31 -2.07 -51.19 11.32
CA SER A 31 -0.88 -50.91 10.50
C SER A 31 0.02 -52.13 10.26
N ALA A 32 0.87 -52.07 9.22
CA ALA A 32 2.29 -52.50 9.19
C ALA A 32 2.82 -52.22 7.75
N ARG A 33 3.78 -51.31 7.51
CA ARG A 33 5.25 -51.42 7.57
C ARG A 33 5.89 -52.55 6.73
N GLU A 34 6.67 -52.11 5.72
CA GLU A 34 7.99 -52.63 5.23
C GLU A 34 8.05 -54.07 4.62
N ALA A 35 8.89 -54.46 3.65
CA ALA A 35 10.00 -53.87 2.87
C ALA A 35 10.39 -54.79 1.68
N CYS A 36 11.16 -54.22 0.72
CA CYS A 36 12.20 -54.79 -0.18
C CYS A 36 11.94 -56.07 -1.01
N SER A 37 12.15 -56.07 -2.33
CA SER A 37 13.49 -56.26 -2.95
C SER A 37 13.48 -56.09 -4.49
N LYS A 38 14.61 -55.57 -5.04
CA LYS A 38 14.98 -55.39 -6.48
C LYS A 38 15.77 -56.63 -7.00
N PRO A 39 16.45 -56.63 -8.18
CA PRO A 39 16.16 -56.23 -9.59
C PRO A 39 16.61 -57.30 -10.66
N SER A 40 16.28 -57.12 -11.97
CA SER A 40 17.23 -57.28 -13.13
C SER A 40 16.59 -57.18 -14.56
N VAL A 41 16.83 -56.06 -15.26
CA VAL A 41 17.29 -55.76 -16.67
C VAL A 41 17.27 -56.87 -17.77
N PRO A 42 17.25 -56.58 -19.10
CA PRO A 42 16.53 -55.61 -19.97
C PRO A 42 15.81 -56.30 -21.18
N LEU A 43 14.98 -55.60 -21.97
CA LEU A 43 14.70 -55.93 -23.39
C LEU A 43 14.24 -54.69 -24.17
N SER A 44 14.41 -54.74 -25.50
CA SER A 44 14.97 -53.69 -26.35
C SER A 44 14.00 -52.67 -26.98
N ALA A 45 14.58 -51.53 -27.39
CA ALA A 45 13.97 -50.33 -27.97
C ALA A 45 13.20 -50.48 -29.30
N ALA A 46 12.88 -51.69 -29.75
CA ALA A 46 12.12 -51.93 -30.99
C ALA A 46 10.65 -52.36 -30.73
N ALA A 47 10.26 -52.66 -29.49
CA ALA A 47 8.89 -53.06 -29.14
C ALA A 47 8.00 -51.90 -28.65
N ALA A 48 8.58 -50.81 -28.15
CA ALA A 48 7.83 -49.66 -27.63
C ALA A 48 7.22 -48.75 -28.71
N LEU A 49 7.80 -48.73 -29.93
CA LEU A 49 7.34 -47.85 -31.01
C LEU A 49 6.14 -48.39 -31.80
N LYS A 50 5.81 -49.69 -31.66
CA LYS A 50 4.70 -50.32 -32.39
C LYS A 50 3.38 -50.26 -31.62
N GLN A 51 3.44 -50.22 -30.28
CA GLN A 51 2.25 -49.99 -29.42
C GLN A 51 1.83 -48.51 -29.33
N ALA A 52 2.71 -47.57 -29.68
CA ALA A 52 2.42 -46.14 -29.68
C ALA A 52 1.65 -45.66 -30.92
N ARG A 53 1.57 -46.46 -32.00
CA ARG A 53 0.92 -46.07 -33.26
C ARG A 53 -0.48 -46.65 -33.47
N GLU A 54 -0.89 -47.65 -32.70
CA GLU A 54 -2.21 -48.31 -32.84
C GLU A 54 -3.23 -47.87 -31.79
N LYS A 55 -2.86 -47.00 -30.82
CA LYS A 55 -3.81 -46.36 -29.90
C LYS A 55 -4.29 -44.96 -30.32
N ALA A 56 -3.88 -44.49 -31.50
CA ALA A 56 -4.19 -43.15 -31.99
C ALA A 56 -5.45 -43.06 -32.89
N ALA A 57 -6.35 -44.05 -32.86
CA ALA A 57 -7.54 -44.00 -33.70
C ALA A 57 -8.73 -44.78 -33.11
N GLN A 58 -9.56 -44.12 -32.29
CA GLN A 58 -11.04 -44.05 -32.36
C GLN A 58 -11.65 -43.58 -31.01
N PRO A 59 -12.86 -42.97 -31.02
CA PRO A 59 -13.29 -41.97 -30.04
C PRO A 59 -14.28 -42.52 -29.00
N GLU A 60 -14.13 -42.17 -27.72
CA GLU A 60 -15.17 -42.39 -26.70
C GLU A 60 -15.26 -41.25 -25.66
N ALA A 61 -16.50 -40.79 -25.46
CA ALA A 61 -17.18 -40.11 -24.36
C ALA A 61 -16.42 -39.16 -23.40
N GLU A 62 -16.92 -37.91 -23.33
CA GLU A 62 -16.52 -36.88 -22.37
C GLU A 62 -16.74 -37.28 -20.90
N PRO A 63 -15.75 -37.08 -20.02
CA PRO A 63 -15.97 -36.90 -18.60
C PRO A 63 -16.10 -35.40 -18.27
N ASP A 64 -16.95 -35.09 -17.30
CA ASP A 64 -17.29 -33.75 -16.81
C ASP A 64 -16.06 -32.82 -16.67
N SER A 65 -16.19 -31.65 -17.29
CA SER A 65 -15.19 -30.58 -17.28
C SER A 65 -14.88 -30.09 -15.86
N PRO A 66 -13.60 -29.95 -15.47
CA PRO A 66 -13.24 -29.30 -14.21
C PRO A 66 -13.56 -27.80 -14.30
N SER A 67 -13.88 -27.19 -13.16
CA SER A 67 -14.20 -25.76 -13.09
C SER A 67 -13.09 -24.90 -13.72
N LEU A 68 -13.49 -23.83 -14.43
CA LEU A 68 -12.62 -22.87 -15.14
C LEU A 68 -11.43 -22.35 -14.28
N ALA A 69 -11.57 -22.36 -12.96
CA ALA A 69 -10.53 -21.99 -12.00
C ALA A 69 -9.27 -22.88 -12.05
N THR A 70 -9.41 -24.15 -12.44
CA THR A 70 -8.29 -25.11 -12.49
C THR A 70 -7.47 -24.98 -13.78
N ALA A 71 -8.06 -24.49 -14.87
CA ALA A 71 -7.39 -24.36 -16.17
C ALA A 71 -6.40 -23.18 -16.21
N VAL A 72 -6.69 -22.09 -15.50
CA VAL A 72 -5.81 -20.90 -15.40
C VAL A 72 -4.60 -21.17 -14.48
N ALA A 73 -4.69 -22.15 -13.58
CA ALA A 73 -3.64 -22.47 -12.61
C ALA A 73 -2.47 -23.31 -13.16
N ALA A 74 -2.59 -23.88 -14.36
CA ALA A 74 -1.64 -24.87 -14.88
C ALA A 74 -0.47 -24.30 -15.72
N ALA A 75 -0.36 -22.98 -15.85
CA ALA A 75 0.78 -22.37 -16.53
C ALA A 75 2.07 -22.49 -15.68
N PRO A 76 3.18 -23.01 -16.21
CA PRO A 76 4.44 -23.13 -15.47
C PRO A 76 4.93 -21.76 -14.98
N TYR A 77 5.38 -21.74 -13.72
CA TYR A 77 6.01 -20.59 -13.09
C TYR A 77 7.44 -20.42 -13.60
N ASP A 78 7.66 -19.47 -14.51
CA ASP A 78 9.01 -19.03 -14.88
C ASP A 78 9.55 -18.11 -13.79
N SER A 79 10.33 -18.70 -12.90
CA SER A 79 11.14 -18.03 -11.89
C SER A 79 12.46 -17.55 -12.48
N VAL A 80 12.43 -16.77 -13.55
CA VAL A 80 13.59 -15.93 -13.89
C VAL A 80 13.46 -14.65 -13.08
N ILE A 81 13.78 -14.82 -11.80
CA ILE A 81 14.29 -13.75 -10.96
C ILE A 81 15.71 -13.55 -11.46
N ASP A 82 15.97 -12.48 -12.21
CA ASP A 82 17.34 -11.94 -12.31
C ASP A 82 17.70 -11.39 -10.93
N GLY A 83 18.10 -12.33 -10.08
CA GLY A 83 18.73 -12.18 -8.79
C GLY A 83 19.91 -13.13 -8.81
N GLU A 84 20.86 -12.89 -9.71
CA GLU A 84 22.22 -13.36 -9.52
C GLU A 84 22.93 -12.32 -8.66
N ASP A 85 23.23 -12.71 -7.42
CA ASP A 85 24.30 -12.16 -6.63
C ASP A 85 25.61 -12.34 -7.41
N ALA A 86 26.04 -11.29 -8.12
CA ALA A 86 27.38 -11.19 -8.68
C ALA A 86 28.18 -10.19 -7.86
N SER A 87 28.81 -10.68 -6.79
CA SER A 87 30.05 -10.10 -6.30
C SER A 87 31.14 -10.34 -7.36
N SER A 88 31.37 -9.39 -8.25
CA SER A 88 32.65 -9.30 -8.95
C SER A 88 33.13 -7.85 -8.98
N ASP A 89 34.34 -7.67 -8.47
CA ASP A 89 35.10 -6.43 -8.54
C ASP A 89 35.34 -6.08 -10.01
N GLY A 90 34.64 -5.05 -10.47
CA GLY A 90 34.87 -4.42 -11.77
C GLY A 90 34.69 -2.92 -11.59
N GLU A 91 35.76 -2.16 -11.75
CA GLU A 91 35.77 -0.70 -11.70
C GLU A 91 34.62 -0.14 -12.55
N ALA A 92 33.66 0.50 -11.89
CA ALA A 92 32.58 1.21 -12.56
C ALA A 92 33.20 2.41 -13.28
N MET A 93 33.37 2.29 -14.60
CA MET A 93 33.58 3.46 -15.45
C MET A 93 32.39 4.41 -15.23
N VAL A 94 32.68 5.63 -14.81
CA VAL A 94 31.73 6.74 -14.77
C VAL A 94 31.30 7.02 -16.21
N ILE A 95 30.20 6.39 -16.62
CA ILE A 95 29.49 6.78 -17.84
C ILE A 95 28.66 7.99 -17.44
N ASP A 96 29.03 9.18 -17.94
CA ASP A 96 28.21 10.38 -17.84
C ASP A 96 26.76 10.01 -18.20
N ALA A 97 25.84 10.20 -17.26
CA ALA A 97 24.42 10.00 -17.53
C ALA A 97 24.02 10.89 -18.71
N PRO A 98 23.42 10.37 -19.79
CA PRO A 98 23.03 11.21 -20.91
C PRO A 98 22.08 12.29 -20.41
N SER A 99 22.40 13.55 -20.70
CA SER A 99 21.58 14.71 -20.35
C SER A 99 20.14 14.43 -20.80
N SER A 100 19.21 14.32 -19.86
CA SER A 100 17.80 14.12 -20.18
C SER A 100 17.31 15.28 -21.05
N PRO A 101 16.59 15.03 -22.16
CA PRO A 101 16.11 16.09 -23.02
C PRO A 101 15.19 17.03 -22.24
N ASP A 102 15.31 18.35 -22.47
CA ASP A 102 14.48 19.34 -21.80
C ASP A 102 12.99 19.12 -22.13
N ARG A 103 12.15 19.04 -21.10
CA ARG A 103 10.72 18.77 -21.22
C ARG A 103 9.92 20.00 -20.81
N PRO A 104 8.99 20.49 -21.65
CA PRO A 104 8.11 21.59 -21.26
C PRO A 104 7.18 21.14 -20.13
N LEU A 105 7.11 21.94 -19.05
CA LEU A 105 6.28 21.66 -17.88
C LEU A 105 5.10 22.64 -17.76
N SER A 106 5.28 23.89 -18.17
CA SER A 106 4.21 24.90 -18.19
C SER A 106 4.04 25.48 -19.58
N THR A 107 2.82 25.82 -19.97
CA THR A 107 2.56 26.66 -21.16
C THR A 107 2.52 28.15 -20.81
N TRP A 108 2.13 28.47 -19.58
CA TRP A 108 2.12 29.84 -19.08
C TRP A 108 3.55 30.38 -18.88
N ARG A 109 3.73 31.69 -19.07
CA ARG A 109 5.01 32.39 -18.84
C ARG A 109 4.77 33.69 -18.06
N PRO A 110 5.63 34.02 -17.08
CA PRO A 110 5.47 35.24 -16.27
C PRO A 110 5.71 36.51 -17.08
N THR A 111 4.83 37.50 -16.90
CA THR A 111 4.93 38.85 -17.49
C THR A 111 4.44 39.88 -16.47
N LYS A 112 4.77 41.16 -16.68
CA LYS A 112 4.28 42.25 -15.82
C LYS A 112 2.75 42.38 -15.77
N GLN A 113 2.02 41.83 -16.74
CA GLN A 113 0.57 41.97 -16.84
C GLN A 113 -0.21 40.79 -16.24
N ASN A 114 0.39 39.59 -16.22
CA ASN A 114 -0.26 38.37 -15.76
C ASN A 114 0.19 37.93 -14.36
N VAL A 115 1.28 38.48 -13.82
CA VAL A 115 1.67 38.34 -12.41
C VAL A 115 1.03 39.47 -11.62
N LEU A 116 0.15 39.12 -10.67
CA LEU A 116 -0.51 40.08 -9.79
C LEU A 116 0.29 40.33 -8.52
N ARG A 117 0.90 39.27 -8.00
CA ARG A 117 1.71 39.32 -6.79
C ARG A 117 2.81 38.26 -6.87
N SER A 118 4.02 38.63 -6.46
CA SER A 118 5.13 37.70 -6.28
C SER A 118 6.03 38.19 -5.15
N ASP A 119 5.98 37.49 -4.03
CA ASP A 119 6.80 37.76 -2.85
C ASP A 119 7.09 36.45 -2.10
N LYS A 120 7.64 36.56 -0.89
CA LYS A 120 7.98 35.39 -0.05
C LYS A 120 6.74 34.61 0.43
N GLU A 121 5.57 35.24 0.48
CA GLU A 121 4.33 34.58 0.92
C GLU A 121 3.68 33.78 -0.19
N GLY A 122 3.88 34.17 -1.45
CA GLY A 122 3.30 33.43 -2.55
C GLY A 122 3.39 34.08 -3.92
N TYR A 123 2.57 33.54 -4.80
CA TYR A 123 2.52 33.87 -6.21
C TYR A 123 1.06 33.90 -6.67
N GLU A 124 0.60 35.05 -7.18
CA GLU A 124 -0.77 35.20 -7.70
C GLU A 124 -0.73 35.59 -9.17
N VAL A 125 -1.44 34.82 -10.00
CA VAL A 125 -1.34 34.88 -11.46
C VAL A 125 -2.70 34.88 -12.14
N ARG A 126 -2.76 35.52 -13.30
CA ARG A 126 -3.85 35.42 -14.27
C ARG A 126 -3.51 34.39 -15.34
N LEU A 127 -4.45 33.48 -15.57
CA LEU A 127 -4.37 32.41 -16.56
C LEU A 127 -5.46 32.61 -17.62
N LYS A 128 -5.09 32.49 -18.89
CA LYS A 128 -6.04 32.36 -20.00
C LYS A 128 -6.56 30.92 -20.06
N ALA A 129 -7.61 30.68 -20.85
CA ALA A 129 -8.09 29.33 -21.08
C ALA A 129 -6.97 28.46 -21.70
N ASN A 130 -6.79 27.26 -21.14
CA ASN A 130 -5.76 26.27 -21.47
C ASN A 130 -4.32 26.63 -21.08
N ASP A 131 -4.09 27.75 -20.39
CA ASP A 131 -2.79 28.00 -19.74
C ASP A 131 -2.56 26.94 -18.66
N SER A 132 -1.34 26.39 -18.62
CA SER A 132 -0.88 25.45 -17.60
C SER A 132 0.30 26.01 -16.81
N VAL A 133 0.26 25.79 -15.50
CA VAL A 133 1.31 26.15 -14.55
C VAL A 133 1.70 24.90 -13.76
N THR A 134 2.97 24.55 -13.80
CA THR A 134 3.57 23.47 -13.02
C THR A 134 4.51 24.08 -11.99
N LEU A 135 4.38 23.61 -10.76
CA LEU A 135 5.19 24.02 -9.62
C LEU A 135 5.79 22.78 -8.98
N GLY A 136 7.07 22.84 -8.60
CA GLY A 136 7.74 21.80 -7.81
C GLY A 136 7.83 22.22 -6.35
N GLY A 137 7.47 21.35 -5.41
CA GLY A 137 7.48 21.61 -3.97
C GLY A 137 6.11 21.56 -3.30
N GLU A 138 5.99 22.22 -2.15
CA GLU A 138 4.78 22.25 -1.33
C GLU A 138 4.13 23.63 -1.35
N TYR A 139 2.82 23.70 -1.58
CA TYR A 139 2.10 24.98 -1.64
C TYR A 139 0.60 24.82 -1.36
N ASP A 140 -0.02 25.92 -0.95
CA ASP A 140 -1.47 26.04 -0.86
C ASP A 140 -2.03 26.70 -2.13
N LEU A 141 -2.89 25.99 -2.84
CA LEU A 141 -3.57 26.41 -4.06
C LEU A 141 -4.95 26.99 -3.74
N HIS A 142 -5.22 28.21 -4.18
CA HIS A 142 -6.52 28.87 -4.06
C HIS A 142 -6.94 29.49 -5.39
N VAL A 143 -8.17 29.22 -5.83
CA VAL A 143 -8.74 29.79 -7.05
C VAL A 143 -9.56 31.02 -6.67
N SER A 144 -8.98 32.22 -6.80
CA SER A 144 -9.69 33.47 -6.48
C SER A 144 -10.87 33.73 -7.43
N ASN A 145 -10.70 33.38 -8.72
CA ASN A 145 -11.74 33.48 -9.74
C ASN A 145 -11.50 32.46 -10.86
N GLY A 146 -12.57 31.99 -11.50
CA GLY A 146 -12.49 31.11 -12.65
C GLY A 146 -12.68 29.62 -12.31
N LEU A 147 -12.04 28.75 -13.09
CA LEU A 147 -12.14 27.30 -12.97
C LEU A 147 -10.82 26.69 -13.47
N VAL A 148 -10.18 25.89 -12.64
CA VAL A 148 -8.93 25.19 -12.99
C VAL A 148 -9.06 23.71 -12.71
N THR A 149 -8.18 22.91 -13.32
CA THR A 149 -8.04 21.49 -12.98
C THR A 149 -6.61 21.14 -12.63
N ILE A 150 -6.41 20.25 -11.65
CA ILE A 150 -5.11 19.73 -11.23
C ILE A 150 -5.27 18.24 -10.90
N ALA A 151 -4.46 17.36 -11.53
CA ALA A 151 -4.51 15.91 -11.30
C ALA A 151 -5.94 15.31 -11.30
N GLY A 152 -6.81 15.75 -12.22
CA GLY A 152 -8.22 15.32 -12.31
C GLY A 152 -9.19 16.11 -11.43
N ALA A 153 -8.72 16.78 -10.38
CA ALA A 153 -9.55 17.61 -9.51
C ALA A 153 -9.99 18.88 -10.23
N THR A 154 -11.24 19.30 -10.07
CA THR A 154 -11.78 20.57 -10.57
C THR A 154 -11.94 21.56 -9.43
N LEU A 155 -11.26 22.71 -9.51
CA LEU A 155 -11.22 23.70 -8.45
C LEU A 155 -11.78 25.04 -8.92
N HIS A 156 -12.55 25.68 -8.04
CA HIS A 156 -13.22 26.97 -8.21
C HIS A 156 -13.21 27.72 -6.86
N PRO A 157 -13.67 28.98 -6.77
CA PRO A 157 -13.57 29.76 -5.52
C PRO A 157 -14.21 29.10 -4.29
N ALA A 158 -15.33 28.41 -4.46
CA ALA A 158 -15.99 27.68 -3.37
C ALA A 158 -15.28 26.37 -2.97
N SER A 159 -14.26 25.92 -3.71
CA SER A 159 -13.43 24.77 -3.31
C SER A 159 -12.51 25.10 -2.13
N GLY A 160 -12.31 26.38 -1.80
CA GLY A 160 -11.40 26.81 -0.74
C GLY A 160 -9.93 26.53 -1.06
N VAL A 161 -9.09 26.52 -0.02
CA VAL A 161 -7.65 26.29 -0.12
C VAL A 161 -7.35 24.79 -0.19
N GLN A 162 -6.49 24.40 -1.12
CA GLN A 162 -6.07 23.01 -1.32
C GLN A 162 -4.55 22.88 -1.14
N ARG A 163 -4.10 22.06 -0.20
CA ARG A 163 -2.67 21.73 -0.02
C ARG A 163 -2.22 20.83 -1.16
N VAL A 164 -1.14 21.19 -1.84
CA VAL A 164 -0.50 20.41 -2.90
C VAL A 164 0.92 20.05 -2.51
N HIS A 165 1.26 18.76 -2.61
CA HIS A 165 2.60 18.22 -2.44
C HIS A 165 3.12 17.72 -3.80
N ALA A 166 3.64 18.64 -4.61
CA ALA A 166 4.23 18.36 -5.93
C ALA A 166 5.71 17.97 -5.76
N LEU A 167 5.95 16.86 -5.07
CA LEU A 167 7.29 16.35 -4.79
C LEU A 167 7.88 15.68 -6.04
N PRO A 168 9.13 16.00 -6.44
CA PRO A 168 9.84 15.37 -7.57
C PRO A 168 10.20 13.89 -7.42
N THR A 169 9.50 13.16 -6.55
CA THR A 169 9.54 11.70 -6.42
C THR A 169 8.61 11.01 -7.42
N GLN A 170 7.65 11.75 -7.97
CA GLN A 170 6.67 11.29 -8.95
C GLN A 170 6.42 12.37 -10.02
N ALA A 171 5.60 12.05 -11.02
CA ALA A 171 5.19 13.01 -12.04
C ALA A 171 4.48 14.23 -11.42
N LEU A 172 4.87 15.43 -11.85
CA LEU A 172 4.39 16.70 -11.33
C LEU A 172 3.04 17.07 -11.95
N PRO A 173 2.02 17.40 -11.13
CA PRO A 173 0.74 17.83 -11.65
C PRO A 173 0.77 19.28 -12.13
N ALA A 174 0.20 19.53 -13.31
CA ALA A 174 -0.01 20.88 -13.82
C ALA A 174 -1.39 21.41 -13.38
N VAL A 175 -1.44 22.68 -12.96
CA VAL A 175 -2.68 23.45 -12.82
C VAL A 175 -3.06 24.00 -14.19
N VAL A 176 -4.18 23.55 -14.73
CA VAL A 176 -4.66 23.93 -16.07
C VAL A 176 -5.94 24.75 -15.95
N ALA A 177 -5.92 25.97 -16.48
CA ALA A 177 -7.10 26.83 -16.50
C ALA A 177 -8.11 26.39 -17.56
N ARG A 178 -9.38 26.21 -17.17
CA ARG A 178 -10.48 25.83 -18.09
C ARG A 178 -11.18 27.04 -18.70
N LYS A 179 -11.06 28.20 -18.05
CA LYS A 179 -11.46 29.52 -18.53
C LYS A 179 -10.52 30.56 -17.93
N ALA A 180 -10.67 31.83 -18.31
CA ALA A 180 -9.92 32.91 -17.68
C ALA A 180 -10.04 32.83 -16.15
N SER A 181 -8.91 32.67 -15.47
CA SER A 181 -8.86 32.36 -14.04
C SER A 181 -7.78 33.18 -13.34
N THR A 182 -7.98 33.44 -12.04
CA THR A 182 -6.98 34.04 -11.15
C THR A 182 -6.70 33.04 -10.04
N VAL A 183 -5.42 32.69 -9.90
CA VAL A 183 -4.95 31.61 -9.04
C VAL A 183 -3.86 32.13 -8.13
N LYS A 184 -3.97 31.81 -6.84
CA LYS A 184 -2.97 32.11 -5.82
C LYS A 184 -2.31 30.82 -5.35
N PHE A 185 -0.99 30.82 -5.32
CA PHE A 185 -0.13 29.79 -4.75
C PHE A 185 0.56 30.39 -3.53
N SER A 186 0.33 29.83 -2.35
CA SER A 186 0.90 30.34 -1.10
C SER A 186 1.99 29.41 -0.60
N SER A 187 3.10 29.99 -0.12
CA SER A 187 4.18 29.24 0.51
C SER A 187 3.71 28.69 1.84
N VAL A 188 4.13 27.48 2.17
CA VAL A 188 3.76 26.79 3.40
C VAL A 188 5.03 26.34 4.13
N PRO A 189 4.96 26.12 5.46
CA PRO A 189 6.03 25.41 6.14
C PRO A 189 6.16 24.02 5.52
N SER A 190 7.26 23.76 4.82
CA SER A 190 7.53 22.43 4.27
C SER A 190 7.65 21.44 5.41
N SER A 191 6.82 20.41 5.37
CA SER A 191 6.70 19.46 6.48
C SER A 191 7.26 18.09 6.14
N VAL A 192 7.42 17.75 4.86
CA VAL A 192 8.03 16.46 4.46
C VAL A 192 9.56 16.58 4.36
N ASP A 193 10.06 17.77 3.97
CA ASP A 193 11.49 18.03 3.75
C ASP A 193 12.34 17.88 5.02
N CYS A 194 11.75 17.99 6.22
CA CYS A 194 12.47 17.74 7.47
C CYS A 194 13.01 16.29 7.57
N LEU A 195 12.38 15.33 6.88
CA LEU A 195 12.85 13.95 6.82
C LEU A 195 14.17 13.80 6.03
N SER A 196 14.57 14.81 5.24
CA SER A 196 15.85 14.81 4.52
C SER A 196 17.07 14.84 5.43
N HIS A 197 16.91 15.33 6.66
CA HIS A 197 17.93 15.30 7.70
C HIS A 197 18.22 13.86 8.17
N TYR A 198 17.22 12.99 8.14
CA TYR A 198 17.28 11.65 8.71
C TYR A 198 17.46 10.56 7.65
N SER A 199 17.20 10.83 6.38
CA SER A 199 17.35 9.82 5.33
C SER A 199 17.69 10.40 3.96
N PRO A 200 18.65 9.79 3.23
CA PRO A 200 18.95 10.15 1.85
C PRO A 200 17.75 9.94 0.92
N LEU A 201 16.75 9.14 1.33
CA LEU A 201 15.54 8.94 0.55
C LEU A 201 14.75 10.23 0.32
N TYR A 202 14.85 11.19 1.25
CA TYR A 202 14.14 12.47 1.23
C TYR A 202 14.99 13.65 0.78
N ARG A 203 16.31 13.47 0.65
CA ARG A 203 17.17 14.51 0.08
C ARG A 203 16.72 14.85 -1.33
N ASN A 204 16.75 16.13 -1.66
CA ASN A 204 16.33 16.66 -2.96
C ASN A 204 14.85 16.36 -3.31
N THR A 205 13.99 16.07 -2.32
CA THR A 205 12.54 15.94 -2.53
C THR A 205 11.79 17.25 -2.29
N GLY A 206 12.29 18.10 -1.39
CA GLY A 206 11.83 19.48 -1.23
C GLY A 206 12.27 20.39 -2.37
N THR A 207 11.69 21.58 -2.43
CA THR A 207 12.13 22.64 -3.35
C THR A 207 12.06 23.97 -2.65
N ARG A 208 13.13 24.76 -2.73
CA ARG A 208 13.16 26.15 -2.29
C ARG A 208 13.60 27.03 -3.44
N ASP A 209 12.81 28.05 -3.75
CA ASP A 209 13.18 29.00 -4.79
C ASP A 209 14.13 30.10 -4.24
N SER A 210 14.59 30.98 -5.14
CA SER A 210 15.49 32.09 -4.78
C SER A 210 14.90 33.10 -3.79
N THR A 211 13.57 33.10 -3.59
CA THR A 211 12.89 33.97 -2.63
C THR A 211 12.66 33.29 -1.27
N GLY A 212 12.96 31.99 -1.17
CA GLY A 212 12.78 31.17 0.02
C GLY A 212 11.40 30.50 0.14
N ARG A 213 10.57 30.54 -0.92
CA ARG A 213 9.27 29.85 -0.93
C ARG A 213 9.47 28.34 -0.90
N SER A 214 8.50 27.60 -0.35
CA SER A 214 8.49 26.12 -0.29
C SER A 214 8.20 25.43 -1.64
N PHE A 215 8.16 26.20 -2.72
CA PHE A 215 7.92 25.74 -4.07
C PHE A 215 8.63 26.64 -5.07
N SER A 216 8.83 26.14 -6.29
CA SER A 216 9.35 26.89 -7.42
C SER A 216 8.46 26.71 -8.66
N PHE A 217 8.44 27.73 -9.51
CA PHE A 217 7.79 27.66 -10.82
C PHE A 217 8.71 26.99 -11.83
N LEU A 218 8.14 26.09 -12.62
CA LEU A 218 8.88 25.28 -13.60
C LEU A 218 8.25 25.45 -14.98
N SER A 219 8.94 26.17 -15.86
CA SER A 219 8.54 26.32 -17.26
C SER A 219 8.99 25.12 -18.09
N SER A 220 10.19 24.59 -17.84
CA SER A 220 10.71 23.32 -18.35
C SER A 220 11.49 22.57 -17.27
N SER A 221 11.90 21.33 -17.55
CA SER A 221 12.68 20.51 -16.61
C SER A 221 14.02 21.15 -16.24
N ASN A 222 14.62 21.92 -17.16
CA ASN A 222 15.90 22.60 -16.92
C ASN A 222 15.82 23.74 -15.91
N ASP A 223 14.62 24.26 -15.61
CA ASP A 223 14.42 25.29 -14.59
C ASP A 223 14.65 24.77 -13.17
N ASP A 224 14.73 23.45 -13.00
CA ASP A 224 15.01 22.85 -11.71
C ASP A 224 16.44 23.14 -11.25
N ILE A 225 16.60 23.84 -10.13
CA ILE A 225 17.91 24.21 -9.58
C ILE A 225 18.77 22.97 -9.29
N LEU A 226 18.13 21.86 -8.92
CA LEU A 226 18.79 20.59 -8.62
C LEU A 226 18.95 19.68 -9.84
N GLN A 227 18.52 20.12 -11.03
CA GLN A 227 18.59 19.38 -12.30
C GLN A 227 18.05 17.94 -12.20
N ARG A 228 16.98 17.76 -11.42
CA ARG A 228 16.31 16.47 -11.22
C ARG A 228 15.60 16.05 -12.51
N PRO A 229 15.40 14.74 -12.76
CA PRO A 229 14.62 14.25 -13.90
C PRO A 229 13.13 14.49 -13.65
N LEU A 230 12.71 15.72 -13.90
CA LEU A 230 11.31 16.12 -13.74
C LEU A 230 10.46 15.58 -14.89
N ALA A 231 9.22 15.25 -14.55
CA ALA A 231 8.28 14.70 -15.50
C ALA A 231 6.88 15.29 -15.29
N PRO A 232 6.20 15.74 -16.34
CA PRO A 232 4.81 16.16 -16.24
C PRO A 232 3.88 14.96 -16.02
N LEU A 233 2.77 15.20 -15.31
CA LEU A 233 1.67 14.25 -15.22
C LEU A 233 0.84 14.26 -16.52
N ASP A 234 1.22 13.34 -17.41
CA ASP A 234 0.53 12.84 -18.61
C ASP A 234 -0.96 12.49 -18.46
N ILE A 235 -1.89 13.42 -18.68
CA ILE A 235 -3.32 13.10 -18.85
C ILE A 235 -3.70 13.20 -20.34
N ASP A 236 -4.00 12.10 -21.01
CA ASP A 236 -4.40 12.08 -22.42
C ASP A 236 -5.91 12.06 -22.62
N ASN A 237 -6.33 12.01 -23.88
CA ASN A 237 -7.74 11.94 -24.23
C ASN A 237 -8.36 10.58 -23.85
N ASP A 238 -7.63 9.47 -23.93
CA ASP A 238 -8.16 8.15 -23.59
C ASP A 238 -8.54 8.05 -22.11
N ILE A 239 -7.63 8.47 -21.21
CA ILE A 239 -7.89 8.55 -19.77
C ILE A 239 -9.04 9.51 -19.50
N ARG A 240 -9.04 10.72 -20.10
CA ARG A 240 -10.14 11.69 -19.94
C ARG A 240 -11.48 11.12 -20.37
N ASN A 241 -11.53 10.41 -21.49
CA ASN A 241 -12.75 9.81 -22.03
C ASN A 241 -13.26 8.65 -21.16
N VAL A 242 -12.35 7.83 -20.63
CA VAL A 242 -12.72 6.77 -19.68
C VAL A 242 -13.25 7.37 -18.38
N ILE A 243 -12.53 8.32 -17.78
CA ILE A 243 -12.96 9.00 -16.54
C ILE A 243 -14.32 9.66 -16.74
N SER A 244 -14.53 10.40 -17.84
CA SER A 244 -15.79 11.09 -18.11
C SER A 244 -16.98 10.11 -18.19
N ARG A 245 -16.80 8.95 -18.82
CA ARG A 245 -17.84 7.90 -18.89
C ARG A 245 -18.15 7.30 -17.53
N ILE A 246 -17.12 7.05 -16.71
CA ILE A 246 -17.29 6.47 -15.38
C ILE A 246 -17.97 7.47 -14.45
N VAL A 247 -17.52 8.73 -14.44
CA VAL A 247 -18.07 9.79 -13.58
C VAL A 247 -19.54 10.02 -13.89
N ALA A 248 -19.92 10.08 -15.17
CA ALA A 248 -21.32 10.24 -15.58
C ALA A 248 -22.24 9.15 -15.01
N LYS A 249 -21.76 7.90 -14.90
CA LYS A 249 -22.50 6.80 -14.27
C LYS A 249 -22.50 6.91 -12.74
N ALA A 250 -21.33 7.17 -12.16
CA ALA A 250 -21.12 7.26 -10.71
C ALA A 250 -22.03 8.32 -10.07
N THR A 251 -22.18 9.48 -10.73
CA THR A 251 -23.00 10.59 -10.23
C THR A 251 -24.48 10.38 -10.49
N GLY A 252 -24.87 9.57 -11.48
CA GLY A 252 -26.28 9.29 -11.79
C GLY A 252 -26.93 8.27 -10.84
N ASN A 253 -26.21 7.20 -10.49
CA ASN A 253 -26.79 6.07 -9.74
C ASN A 253 -26.19 5.86 -8.33
N GLY A 254 -25.01 6.43 -8.03
CA GLY A 254 -24.37 6.37 -6.71
C GLY A 254 -24.00 4.97 -6.23
N ARG A 255 -23.75 3.99 -7.12
CA ARG A 255 -23.52 2.58 -6.74
C ARG A 255 -22.39 1.89 -7.50
N ASN A 256 -21.61 2.65 -8.25
CA ASN A 256 -20.56 2.10 -9.10
C ASN A 256 -19.39 1.57 -8.26
N ARG A 257 -18.92 0.39 -8.63
CA ARG A 257 -17.74 -0.25 -8.05
C ARG A 257 -16.73 -0.41 -9.18
N ILE A 258 -15.72 0.45 -9.16
CA ILE A 258 -14.76 0.60 -10.25
C ILE A 258 -13.44 -0.03 -9.85
N MET A 259 -12.96 -1.00 -10.63
CA MET A 259 -11.68 -1.66 -10.40
C MET A 259 -10.74 -1.42 -11.57
N ALA A 260 -9.55 -0.89 -11.30
CA ALA A 260 -8.48 -0.87 -12.30
C ALA A 260 -7.69 -2.19 -12.23
N VAL A 261 -7.48 -2.84 -13.38
CA VAL A 261 -6.74 -4.10 -13.51
C VAL A 261 -5.62 -3.92 -14.53
N GLY A 262 -4.45 -4.46 -14.24
CA GLY A 262 -3.27 -4.35 -15.08
C GLY A 262 -2.00 -4.70 -14.32
N GLY A 263 -0.94 -5.04 -15.06
CA GLY A 263 0.34 -5.47 -14.48
C GLY A 263 1.01 -4.42 -13.57
N LYS A 264 2.14 -4.80 -12.97
CA LYS A 264 2.99 -3.85 -12.21
C LYS A 264 3.44 -2.69 -13.11
N SER A 265 3.44 -1.48 -12.57
CA SER A 265 3.90 -0.27 -13.26
C SER A 265 3.17 0.06 -14.58
N THR A 266 1.87 -0.26 -14.68
CA THR A 266 1.03 0.13 -15.84
C THR A 266 0.29 1.46 -15.65
N GLY A 267 0.24 2.01 -14.43
CA GLY A 267 -0.43 3.28 -14.13
C GLY A 267 -1.77 3.20 -13.40
N LYS A 268 -2.10 2.04 -12.80
CA LYS A 268 -3.34 1.82 -12.03
C LYS A 268 -3.57 2.88 -10.94
N SER A 269 -2.59 3.08 -10.05
CA SER A 269 -2.70 4.07 -8.94
C SER A 269 -2.85 5.49 -9.47
N THR A 270 -2.15 5.83 -10.56
CA THR A 270 -2.32 7.12 -11.25
C THR A 270 -3.74 7.30 -11.77
N PHE A 271 -4.29 6.30 -12.46
CA PHE A 271 -5.67 6.32 -12.95
C PHE A 271 -6.68 6.46 -11.80
N ASN A 272 -6.52 5.65 -10.75
CA ASN A 272 -7.40 5.67 -9.57
C ASN A 272 -7.37 7.04 -8.88
N ARG A 273 -6.20 7.66 -8.76
CA ARG A 273 -6.05 9.00 -8.19
C ARG A 273 -6.71 10.08 -9.05
N LEU A 274 -6.54 10.04 -10.38
CA LEU A 274 -7.22 10.95 -11.30
C LEU A 274 -8.76 10.80 -11.22
N LEU A 275 -9.25 9.56 -11.19
CA LEU A 275 -10.68 9.27 -11.06
C LEU A 275 -11.23 9.75 -9.72
N CYS A 276 -10.53 9.42 -8.61
CA CYS A 276 -10.89 9.85 -7.26
C CYS A 276 -11.02 11.38 -7.20
N ASN A 277 -9.99 12.09 -7.66
CA ASN A 277 -9.96 13.55 -7.70
C ASN A 277 -11.11 14.13 -8.52
N THR A 278 -11.44 13.52 -9.65
CA THR A 278 -12.57 13.96 -10.50
C THR A 278 -13.91 13.76 -9.78
N VAL A 279 -14.11 12.61 -9.13
CA VAL A 279 -15.37 12.30 -8.42
C VAL A 279 -15.56 13.20 -7.20
N VAL A 280 -14.55 13.39 -6.35
CA VAL A 280 -14.68 14.18 -5.11
C VAL A 280 -14.79 15.69 -5.33
N THR A 281 -14.54 16.16 -6.55
CA THR A 281 -14.70 17.56 -6.95
C THR A 281 -15.86 17.78 -7.91
N TRP A 282 -16.66 16.73 -8.19
CA TRP A 282 -17.87 16.88 -8.98
C TRP A 282 -18.96 17.66 -8.21
N PRO A 283 -19.75 18.54 -8.85
CA PRO A 283 -20.78 19.33 -8.17
C PRO A 283 -21.79 18.48 -7.38
N GLU A 284 -22.26 17.38 -7.98
CA GLU A 284 -23.18 16.42 -7.37
C GLU A 284 -22.45 15.13 -6.99
N LYS A 285 -21.32 15.28 -6.28
CA LYS A 285 -20.45 14.13 -5.96
C LYS A 285 -21.16 13.07 -5.12
N PRO A 286 -21.01 11.79 -5.45
CA PRO A 286 -21.50 10.69 -4.62
C PRO A 286 -20.65 10.54 -3.35
N ASN A 287 -21.16 9.75 -2.40
CA ASN A 287 -20.32 9.24 -1.30
C ASN A 287 -19.24 8.33 -1.89
N LEU A 288 -17.99 8.77 -1.83
CA LEU A 288 -16.86 8.03 -2.38
C LEU A 288 -16.12 7.27 -1.28
N TYR A 289 -15.93 5.98 -1.54
CA TYR A 289 -15.06 5.10 -0.76
C TYR A 289 -13.94 4.58 -1.66
N TYR A 290 -12.77 4.40 -1.06
CA TYR A 290 -11.60 3.82 -1.69
C TYR A 290 -11.28 2.52 -0.96
N LEU A 291 -11.36 1.41 -1.69
CA LEU A 291 -11.00 0.09 -1.20
C LEU A 291 -9.59 -0.21 -1.71
N ASP A 292 -8.61 -0.09 -0.84
CA ASP A 292 -7.21 -0.25 -1.15
C ASP A 292 -6.75 -1.68 -0.86
N LEU A 293 -6.57 -2.48 -1.92
CA LEU A 293 -6.19 -3.89 -1.86
C LEU A 293 -4.79 -4.14 -2.44
N ASP A 294 -3.95 -3.11 -2.58
CA ASP A 294 -2.54 -3.31 -2.94
C ASP A 294 -1.66 -3.25 -1.68
N PRO A 295 -1.25 -4.40 -1.09
CA PRO A 295 -0.39 -4.39 0.09
C PRO A 295 1.03 -3.92 -0.24
N GLY A 296 1.45 -3.91 -1.51
CA GLY A 296 2.77 -3.46 -1.91
C GLY A 296 2.86 -1.94 -2.02
N GLN A 297 1.90 -1.31 -2.67
CA GLN A 297 1.88 0.15 -2.87
C GLN A 297 0.51 0.74 -2.50
N PRO A 298 0.16 0.74 -1.20
CA PRO A 298 -1.09 1.32 -0.75
C PRO A 298 -1.09 2.85 -0.93
N GLU A 299 -2.27 3.43 -1.14
CA GLU A 299 -2.49 4.87 -1.29
C GLU A 299 -2.64 5.55 0.09
N PHE A 300 -3.28 4.90 1.06
CA PHE A 300 -3.72 5.52 2.32
C PHE A 300 -3.08 4.95 3.59
N GLY A 301 -2.29 3.88 3.48
CA GLY A 301 -1.73 3.17 4.65
C GLY A 301 -0.24 2.89 4.49
N PRO A 302 0.41 2.30 5.50
CA PRO A 302 1.75 1.75 5.34
C PRO A 302 1.73 0.48 4.46
N PRO A 303 2.85 0.12 3.80
CA PRO A 303 2.99 -1.16 3.12
C PRO A 303 2.65 -2.36 4.02
N GLY A 304 2.06 -3.40 3.42
CA GLY A 304 1.57 -4.60 4.11
C GLY A 304 0.13 -4.48 4.65
N GLN A 305 -0.49 -3.31 4.53
CA GLN A 305 -1.86 -3.05 4.96
C GLN A 305 -2.83 -2.96 3.76
N ILE A 306 -4.05 -3.45 3.95
CA ILE A 306 -5.19 -3.15 3.07
C ILE A 306 -6.30 -2.44 3.85
N SER A 307 -7.08 -1.59 3.21
CA SER A 307 -8.01 -0.72 3.93
C SER A 307 -9.21 -0.23 3.14
N LEU A 308 -10.26 0.14 3.88
CA LEU A 308 -11.41 0.89 3.36
C LEU A 308 -11.36 2.32 3.91
N VAL A 309 -11.35 3.30 3.01
CA VAL A 309 -11.24 4.73 3.35
C VAL A 309 -12.39 5.51 2.71
N LYS A 310 -13.07 6.35 3.49
CA LYS A 310 -14.01 7.35 2.95
C LYS A 310 -13.24 8.60 2.54
N VAL A 311 -13.43 9.03 1.29
CA VAL A 311 -12.65 10.11 0.67
C VAL A 311 -13.56 11.30 0.37
N THR A 312 -13.22 12.47 0.89
CA THR A 312 -14.01 13.70 0.70
C THR A 312 -13.24 14.84 0.05
N SER A 313 -11.92 14.68 -0.10
CA SER A 313 -10.98 15.68 -0.61
C SER A 313 -10.06 15.09 -1.68
N PRO A 314 -9.53 15.91 -2.60
CA PRO A 314 -8.63 15.44 -3.65
C PRO A 314 -7.26 15.03 -3.10
N LEU A 315 -6.70 13.98 -3.69
CA LEU A 315 -5.38 13.41 -3.50
C LEU A 315 -4.36 14.23 -4.33
N LEU A 316 -3.84 15.31 -3.74
CA LEU A 316 -2.90 16.25 -4.38
C LEU A 316 -1.47 16.08 -3.86
N GLY A 317 -1.02 14.83 -3.73
CA GLY A 317 0.33 14.50 -3.29
C GLY A 317 0.64 13.01 -3.48
N PRO A 318 1.85 12.54 -3.16
CA PRO A 318 2.17 11.11 -3.11
C PRO A 318 1.53 10.43 -1.89
N PRO A 319 1.33 9.10 -1.88
CA PRO A 319 0.65 8.36 -0.80
C PRO A 319 1.09 8.74 0.63
N LEU A 320 2.40 8.93 0.82
CA LEU A 320 2.99 9.32 2.10
C LEU A 320 2.42 10.62 2.69
N THR A 321 1.80 11.49 1.89
CA THR A 321 1.32 12.83 2.32
C THR A 321 -0.11 12.84 2.85
N HIS A 322 -0.84 11.72 2.71
CA HIS A 322 -2.25 11.64 3.10
C HIS A 322 -2.64 10.27 3.68
N PRO A 323 -1.85 9.68 4.60
CA PRO A 323 -2.28 8.47 5.28
C PRO A 323 -3.62 8.68 6.00
N ALA A 324 -4.51 7.70 5.86
CA ALA A 324 -5.84 7.75 6.43
C ALA A 324 -5.82 7.47 7.94
N SER A 325 -6.65 8.20 8.67
CA SER A 325 -6.87 8.04 10.11
C SER A 325 -8.37 7.90 10.38
N PRO A 326 -8.79 7.15 11.43
CA PRO A 326 -10.19 7.09 11.84
C PRO A 326 -10.80 8.46 12.15
N ARG A 327 -9.96 9.44 12.50
CA ARG A 327 -10.35 10.80 12.88
C ARG A 327 -10.24 11.83 11.75
N SER A 328 -9.73 11.46 10.59
CA SER A 328 -9.63 12.41 9.47
C SER A 328 -11.00 12.67 8.86
N HIS A 329 -11.30 13.92 8.54
CA HIS A 329 -12.51 14.31 7.80
C HIS A 329 -12.30 14.21 6.29
N ARG A 330 -11.05 14.36 5.82
CA ARG A 330 -10.66 14.23 4.42
C ARG A 330 -10.51 12.78 3.96
N PHE A 331 -9.82 11.97 4.77
CA PHE A 331 -9.44 10.59 4.46
C PHE A 331 -9.73 9.69 5.66
N GLN A 332 -11.02 9.46 5.91
CA GLN A 332 -11.46 8.72 7.09
C GLN A 332 -11.22 7.22 6.89
N ARG A 333 -10.33 6.61 7.68
CA ARG A 333 -10.16 5.17 7.69
C ARG A 333 -11.35 4.52 8.39
N ILE A 334 -12.08 3.66 7.67
CA ILE A 334 -13.24 2.94 8.19
C ILE A 334 -12.79 1.67 8.89
N LYS A 335 -12.00 0.86 8.19
CA LYS A 335 -11.39 -0.36 8.71
C LYS A 335 -10.14 -0.69 7.89
N SER A 336 -9.21 -1.42 8.51
CA SER A 336 -7.97 -1.90 7.89
C SER A 336 -7.64 -3.29 8.40
N HIS A 337 -7.00 -4.07 7.55
CA HIS A 337 -6.44 -5.38 7.86
C HIS A 337 -4.96 -5.42 7.47
N ILE A 338 -4.22 -6.33 8.09
CA ILE A 338 -2.80 -6.53 7.80
C ILE A 338 -2.60 -7.84 7.07
N ILE A 339 -1.86 -7.79 5.96
CA ILE A 339 -1.32 -8.96 5.25
C ILE A 339 0.09 -9.28 5.76
N ALA A 340 0.77 -8.28 6.32
CA ALA A 340 2.11 -8.34 6.91
C ALA A 340 3.19 -8.73 5.89
N ALA A 341 2.94 -8.48 4.61
CA ALA A 341 3.86 -8.66 3.51
C ALA A 341 3.50 -7.71 2.37
N THR A 342 4.45 -7.39 1.48
CA THR A 342 4.19 -6.55 0.29
C THR A 342 3.47 -7.31 -0.84
N SER A 343 3.04 -8.55 -0.58
CA SER A 343 2.39 -9.46 -1.51
C SER A 343 1.55 -10.44 -0.71
N PHE A 344 0.41 -10.87 -1.26
CA PHE A 344 -0.46 -11.89 -0.65
C PHE A 344 -0.07 -13.33 -1.04
N LYS A 345 1.10 -13.52 -1.70
CA LYS A 345 1.50 -14.81 -2.27
C LYS A 345 1.51 -15.96 -1.25
N ASP A 346 1.82 -15.65 0.01
CA ASP A 346 2.03 -16.65 1.06
C ASP A 346 0.70 -17.06 1.72
N ASP A 347 -0.32 -16.18 1.70
CA ASP A 347 -1.67 -16.47 2.20
C ASP A 347 -2.74 -15.73 1.37
N PRO A 348 -3.12 -16.27 0.19
CA PRO A 348 -4.14 -15.67 -0.67
C PRO A 348 -5.54 -15.72 -0.05
N GLU A 349 -5.82 -16.73 0.77
CA GLU A 349 -7.12 -16.95 1.40
C GLU A 349 -7.41 -15.88 2.46
N LEU A 350 -6.43 -15.57 3.31
CA LEU A 350 -6.50 -14.45 4.23
C LEU A 350 -6.71 -13.14 3.48
N TYR A 351 -5.93 -12.87 2.43
CA TYR A 351 -6.06 -11.63 1.65
C TYR A 351 -7.47 -11.44 1.08
N VAL A 352 -8.04 -12.48 0.48
CA VAL A 352 -9.41 -12.45 -0.05
C VAL A 352 -10.43 -12.30 1.09
N SER A 353 -10.23 -12.97 2.22
CA SER A 353 -11.12 -12.88 3.39
C SER A 353 -11.13 -11.48 3.98
N CYS A 354 -9.96 -10.86 4.13
CA CYS A 354 -9.82 -9.47 4.56
C CYS A 354 -10.52 -8.52 3.57
N ALA A 355 -10.36 -8.72 2.26
CA ALA A 355 -11.03 -7.90 1.25
C ALA A 355 -12.56 -8.03 1.31
N LYS A 356 -13.08 -9.26 1.47
CA LYS A 356 -14.52 -9.53 1.66
C LYS A 356 -15.05 -8.88 2.93
N GLU A 357 -14.30 -8.94 4.02
CA GLU A 357 -14.70 -8.31 5.29
C GLU A 357 -14.76 -6.79 5.16
N LEU A 358 -13.73 -6.15 4.58
CA LEU A 358 -13.75 -4.71 4.29
C LEU A 358 -14.95 -4.31 3.43
N ALA A 359 -15.32 -5.14 2.46
CA ALA A 359 -16.44 -4.88 1.57
C ALA A 359 -17.81 -4.85 2.29
N ARG A 360 -17.94 -5.50 3.46
CA ARG A 360 -19.16 -5.47 4.29
C ARG A 360 -19.42 -4.08 4.88
N HIS A 361 -18.37 -3.27 5.07
CA HIS A 361 -18.44 -1.91 5.61
C HIS A 361 -18.73 -0.84 4.54
N ILE A 362 -18.86 -1.24 3.27
CA ILE A 362 -19.19 -0.32 2.18
C ILE A 362 -20.70 -0.02 2.19
N PRO A 363 -21.11 1.25 2.30
CA PRO A 363 -22.53 1.60 2.21
C PRO A 363 -23.15 1.16 0.87
N PRO A 364 -24.40 0.66 0.84
CA PRO A 364 -25.06 0.22 -0.39
C PRO A 364 -25.21 1.30 -1.48
N THR A 365 -25.12 2.58 -1.11
CA THR A 365 -25.23 3.76 -1.99
C THR A 365 -23.89 4.50 -2.14
N ALA A 366 -22.78 3.82 -1.90
CA ALA A 366 -21.46 4.37 -2.13
C ALA A 366 -20.96 4.06 -3.54
N THR A 367 -20.26 5.03 -4.13
CA THR A 367 -19.31 4.78 -5.21
C THR A 367 -18.01 4.27 -4.59
N VAL A 368 -17.42 3.23 -5.18
CA VAL A 368 -16.19 2.61 -4.71
C VAL A 368 -15.15 2.61 -5.81
N ILE A 369 -13.96 3.12 -5.51
CA ILE A 369 -12.77 2.89 -6.33
C ILE A 369 -11.95 1.80 -5.66
N VAL A 370 -11.67 0.73 -6.38
CA VAL A 370 -10.90 -0.43 -5.91
C VAL A 370 -9.50 -0.36 -6.51
N ASN A 371 -8.50 -0.16 -5.64
CA ASN A 371 -7.11 -0.33 -6.00
C ASN A 371 -6.73 -1.80 -5.86
N SER A 372 -6.24 -2.39 -6.94
CA SER A 372 -5.86 -3.80 -6.99
C SER A 372 -4.35 -3.95 -7.12
N CYS A 373 -3.84 -5.09 -6.66
CA CYS A 373 -2.44 -5.45 -6.85
C CYS A 373 -2.05 -5.56 -8.35
N GLY A 374 -0.74 -5.52 -8.63
CA GLY A 374 -0.22 -5.67 -10.00
C GLY A 374 -0.09 -7.10 -10.53
N TRP A 375 -0.68 -8.11 -9.89
CA TRP A 375 -0.56 -9.51 -10.32
C TRP A 375 -1.69 -9.91 -11.25
N VAL A 376 -1.39 -10.08 -12.54
CA VAL A 376 -2.38 -10.39 -13.59
C VAL A 376 -2.24 -11.80 -14.18
N ASN A 377 -1.37 -12.64 -13.62
CA ASN A 377 -1.11 -14.00 -14.12
C ASN A 377 -1.16 -15.01 -12.96
N GLY A 378 -1.37 -16.29 -13.28
CA GLY A 378 -1.36 -17.41 -12.33
C GLY A 378 -2.28 -17.18 -11.13
N LEU A 379 -1.75 -17.38 -9.92
CA LEU A 379 -2.46 -17.12 -8.66
C LEU A 379 -3.12 -15.74 -8.58
N GLY A 380 -2.44 -14.70 -9.09
CA GLY A 380 -2.98 -13.34 -9.09
C GLY A 380 -4.20 -13.16 -10.00
N ALA A 381 -4.21 -13.82 -11.15
CA ALA A 381 -5.37 -13.81 -12.06
C ALA A 381 -6.59 -14.45 -11.39
N THR A 382 -6.41 -15.60 -10.72
CA THR A 382 -7.48 -16.28 -9.97
C THR A 382 -8.05 -15.40 -8.87
N VAL A 383 -7.17 -14.79 -8.05
CA VAL A 383 -7.59 -13.88 -6.97
C VAL A 383 -8.29 -12.64 -7.52
N LEU A 384 -7.83 -12.06 -8.64
CA LEU A 384 -8.50 -10.93 -9.28
C LEU A 384 -9.92 -11.27 -9.73
N LEU A 385 -10.14 -12.45 -10.31
CA LEU A 385 -11.46 -12.91 -10.71
C LEU A 385 -12.38 -13.15 -9.51
N GLU A 386 -11.84 -13.76 -8.45
CA GLU A 386 -12.59 -13.93 -7.21
C GLU A 386 -13.00 -12.59 -6.60
N LEU A 387 -12.08 -11.63 -6.52
CA LEU A 387 -12.38 -10.28 -6.03
C LEU A 387 -13.37 -9.55 -6.92
N THR A 388 -13.27 -9.69 -8.25
CA THR A 388 -14.22 -9.08 -9.20
C THR A 388 -15.65 -9.52 -8.89
N THR A 389 -15.83 -10.82 -8.62
CA THR A 389 -17.12 -11.40 -8.25
C THR A 389 -17.54 -11.02 -6.82
N ALA A 390 -16.67 -11.24 -5.83
CA ALA A 390 -16.98 -11.03 -4.41
C ALA A 390 -17.30 -9.57 -4.08
N LEU A 391 -16.60 -8.63 -4.73
CA LEU A 391 -16.80 -7.20 -4.54
C LEU A 391 -17.94 -6.64 -5.41
N ARG A 392 -18.53 -7.45 -6.30
CA ARG A 392 -19.58 -7.07 -7.25
C ARG A 392 -19.16 -5.87 -8.11
N ILE A 393 -18.00 -5.97 -8.74
CA ILE A 393 -17.44 -4.90 -9.57
C ILE A 393 -18.38 -4.61 -10.75
N THR A 394 -18.71 -3.33 -10.95
CA THR A 394 -19.61 -2.88 -12.02
C THR A 394 -18.83 -2.44 -13.25
N ASP A 395 -17.74 -1.69 -13.05
CA ASP A 395 -16.93 -1.12 -14.11
C ASP A 395 -15.48 -1.57 -13.93
N THR A 396 -14.90 -2.21 -14.94
CA THR A 396 -13.49 -2.61 -14.91
C THR A 396 -12.68 -1.83 -15.93
N VAL A 397 -11.55 -1.28 -15.49
CA VAL A 397 -10.61 -0.53 -16.32
C VAL A 397 -9.37 -1.39 -16.54
N LEU A 398 -9.29 -1.97 -17.73
CA LEU A 398 -8.19 -2.81 -18.19
C LEU A 398 -7.07 -1.94 -18.74
N ILE A 399 -5.93 -1.90 -18.03
CA ILE A 399 -4.73 -1.24 -18.49
C ILE A 399 -3.80 -2.30 -19.08
N GLN A 400 -3.70 -2.31 -20.40
CA GLN A 400 -2.95 -3.30 -21.17
C GLN A 400 -1.44 -3.26 -20.85
N PRO A 401 -0.67 -4.32 -21.18
CA PRO A 401 -1.14 -5.62 -21.67
C PRO A 401 -1.76 -6.47 -20.54
N ILE A 402 -2.76 -7.25 -20.90
CA ILE A 402 -3.42 -8.26 -20.04
C ILE A 402 -3.58 -9.52 -20.91
N ASP A 403 -3.44 -10.69 -20.29
CA ASP A 403 -3.67 -11.97 -20.95
C ASP A 403 -5.12 -12.07 -21.49
N SER A 404 -5.29 -12.69 -22.67
CA SER A 404 -6.58 -12.75 -23.35
C SER A 404 -7.64 -13.51 -22.54
N ASP A 405 -7.23 -14.58 -21.86
CA ASP A 405 -8.16 -15.44 -21.12
C ASP A 405 -8.64 -14.72 -19.86
N LEU A 406 -7.72 -14.02 -19.17
CA LEU A 406 -8.09 -13.17 -18.05
C LEU A 406 -9.00 -12.01 -18.49
N GLU A 407 -8.66 -11.35 -19.61
CA GLU A 407 -9.49 -10.28 -20.15
C GLU A 407 -10.91 -10.78 -20.45
N GLU A 408 -11.05 -11.94 -21.10
CA GLU A 408 -12.35 -12.52 -21.41
C GLU A 408 -13.13 -12.91 -20.14
N ALA A 409 -12.47 -13.49 -19.14
CA ALA A 409 -13.08 -13.85 -17.87
C ALA A 409 -13.60 -12.62 -17.11
N ILE A 410 -12.84 -11.53 -17.07
CA ILE A 410 -13.27 -10.26 -16.47
C ILE A 410 -14.45 -9.65 -17.23
N ARG A 411 -14.43 -9.71 -18.57
CA ARG A 411 -15.52 -9.23 -19.44
C ARG A 411 -16.84 -9.93 -19.16
N ARG A 412 -16.81 -11.22 -18.78
CA ARG A 412 -18.01 -11.99 -18.41
C ARG A 412 -18.60 -11.59 -17.05
N GLN A 413 -17.80 -11.01 -16.15
CA GLN A 413 -18.21 -10.68 -14.78
C GLN A 413 -18.56 -9.21 -14.58
N SER A 414 -18.03 -8.31 -15.42
CA SER A 414 -18.20 -6.85 -15.27
C SER A 414 -19.34 -6.33 -16.15
N GLN A 415 -20.10 -5.35 -15.68
CA GLN A 415 -21.17 -4.72 -16.47
C GLN A 415 -20.60 -3.79 -17.56
N SER A 416 -19.43 -3.22 -17.34
CA SER A 416 -18.80 -2.29 -18.26
C SER A 416 -17.29 -2.45 -18.23
N ILE A 417 -16.69 -2.37 -19.42
CA ILE A 417 -15.26 -2.56 -19.62
C ILE A 417 -14.70 -1.35 -20.33
N HIS A 418 -13.62 -0.83 -19.79
CA HIS A 418 -12.85 0.28 -20.33
C HIS A 418 -11.43 -0.19 -20.57
N VAL A 419 -10.90 0.01 -21.78
CA VAL A 419 -9.54 -0.41 -22.12
C VAL A 419 -8.67 0.84 -22.26
N LEU A 420 -7.50 0.81 -21.64
CA LEU A 420 -6.46 1.83 -21.75
C LEU A 420 -5.15 1.17 -22.18
N PRO A 421 -4.39 1.79 -23.11
CA PRO A 421 -3.09 1.28 -23.52
C PRO A 421 -2.06 1.41 -22.39
N ARG A 422 -1.06 0.52 -22.37
CA ARG A 422 0.13 0.75 -21.54
C ARG A 422 0.83 2.00 -22.04
N ARG A 423 1.06 2.96 -21.16
CA ARG A 423 1.95 4.07 -21.49
C ARG A 423 3.39 3.66 -21.24
N GLN A 424 4.17 3.57 -22.32
CA GLN A 424 5.63 3.47 -22.23
C GLN A 424 6.16 4.84 -21.83
N GLY A 425 6.25 5.05 -20.52
CA GLY A 425 6.94 6.18 -19.94
C GLY A 425 7.59 5.67 -18.67
N ARG A 426 8.73 5.00 -18.80
CA ARG A 426 9.66 4.92 -17.66
C ARG A 426 10.16 6.36 -17.47
N LEU A 427 9.35 7.15 -16.78
CA LEU A 427 9.91 8.25 -16.02
C LEU A 427 10.79 7.52 -15.02
N THR A 428 12.10 7.64 -15.17
CA THR A 428 13.04 7.25 -14.14
C THR A 428 12.81 8.21 -12.98
N THR A 429 11.69 8.03 -12.26
CA THR A 429 11.67 8.39 -10.85
C THR A 429 12.88 7.65 -10.28
N HIS A 430 13.85 8.37 -9.73
CA HIS A 430 15.06 7.76 -9.17
C HIS A 430 14.75 6.68 -8.12
N LYS A 431 13.50 6.62 -7.65
CA LYS A 431 13.00 5.73 -6.62
C LYS A 431 12.38 4.48 -7.22
N SER A 432 12.96 3.34 -6.86
CA SER A 432 12.40 2.01 -7.03
C SER A 432 11.12 1.82 -6.20
N PRO A 433 10.30 0.79 -6.48
CA PRO A 433 9.17 0.43 -5.64
C PRO A 433 9.54 0.19 -4.17
N ALA A 434 10.72 -0.37 -3.89
CA ALA A 434 11.20 -0.62 -2.53
C ALA A 434 11.53 0.70 -1.81
N GLU A 435 12.21 1.64 -2.48
CA GLU A 435 12.48 2.95 -1.91
C GLU A 435 11.20 3.74 -1.63
N HIS A 436 10.19 3.66 -2.52
CA HIS A 436 8.89 4.27 -2.24
C HIS A 436 8.21 3.68 -1.00
N ARG A 437 8.30 2.37 -0.79
CA ARG A 437 7.78 1.71 0.43
C ARG A 437 8.56 2.13 1.66
N ALA A 438 9.89 2.19 1.60
CA ALA A 438 10.72 2.68 2.70
C ALA A 438 10.38 4.13 3.07
N MET A 439 10.24 5.02 2.07
CA MET A 439 9.74 6.38 2.28
C MET A 439 8.35 6.38 2.91
N GLN A 440 7.42 5.57 2.42
CA GLN A 440 6.06 5.55 2.97
C GLN A 440 6.03 5.07 4.43
N THR A 441 6.79 4.03 4.77
CA THR A 441 6.91 3.51 6.14
C THR A 441 7.58 4.51 7.07
N MET A 442 8.67 5.16 6.64
CA MET A 442 9.34 6.21 7.41
C MET A 442 8.43 7.41 7.64
N ALA A 443 7.79 7.93 6.59
CA ALA A 443 6.82 9.02 6.71
C ALA A 443 5.66 8.64 7.64
N TYR A 444 5.20 7.40 7.61
CA TYR A 444 4.15 6.91 8.50
C TYR A 444 4.63 6.92 9.97
N LEU A 445 5.81 6.37 10.29
CA LEU A 445 6.29 6.31 11.67
C LEU A 445 6.65 7.70 12.25
N HIS A 446 6.98 8.67 11.38
CA HIS A 446 7.30 10.04 11.81
C HIS A 446 6.10 10.99 11.83
N HIS A 447 4.92 10.59 11.33
CA HIS A 447 3.81 11.55 11.26
C HIS A 447 3.05 11.70 12.60
N LYS A 448 2.38 12.84 12.75
CA LYS A 448 1.38 13.12 13.77
C LYS A 448 0.17 13.74 13.10
N HIS A 449 -1.01 13.18 13.36
CA HIS A 449 -2.27 13.74 12.91
C HIS A 449 -2.80 14.76 13.93
N SER A 450 -3.09 15.97 13.47
CA SER A 450 -3.81 16.98 14.24
C SER A 450 -5.28 16.91 13.87
N SER A 451 -6.12 16.43 14.79
CA SER A 451 -7.58 16.35 14.60
C SER A 451 -8.21 17.73 14.40
N SER A 452 -7.76 18.74 15.13
CA SER A 452 -8.31 20.12 15.08
C SER A 452 -8.21 20.78 13.71
N THR A 453 -7.13 20.53 12.98
CA THR A 453 -6.84 21.10 11.65
C THR A 453 -6.96 20.07 10.54
N ASP A 454 -7.31 18.82 10.89
CA ASP A 454 -7.20 17.63 10.07
C ASP A 454 -5.89 17.62 9.27
N SER A 455 -4.75 17.97 9.88
CA SER A 455 -3.48 18.16 9.16
C SER A 455 -2.42 17.19 9.65
N ILE A 456 -1.56 16.75 8.74
CA ILE A 456 -0.44 15.86 9.05
C ILE A 456 0.82 16.71 9.21
N LYS A 457 1.61 16.41 10.25
CA LYS A 457 2.93 16.98 10.48
C LYS A 457 3.92 15.84 10.68
N TRP A 458 5.15 16.01 10.23
CA TRP A 458 6.22 15.06 10.51
C TRP A 458 7.08 15.55 11.67
N VAL A 459 7.51 14.60 12.50
CA VAL A 459 8.40 14.84 13.63
C VAL A 459 9.81 14.99 13.08
N ASP A 460 10.37 16.18 13.22
CA ASP A 460 11.76 16.52 12.90
C ASP A 460 12.69 16.05 14.04
N LYS A 461 12.70 14.73 14.25
CA LYS A 461 13.60 14.01 15.15
C LYS A 461 13.83 12.62 14.59
N SER A 462 15.01 12.07 14.85
CA SER A 462 15.28 10.66 14.62
C SER A 462 14.34 9.79 15.44
N ILE A 463 14.00 8.62 14.91
CA ILE A 463 13.11 7.62 15.48
C ILE A 463 13.57 7.18 16.87
N ASN A 464 14.88 7.16 17.15
CA ASN A 464 15.43 6.83 18.46
C ASN A 464 15.15 7.90 19.53
N MET A 465 14.89 9.14 19.12
CA MET A 465 14.49 10.24 20.00
C MET A 465 12.97 10.32 20.18
N ILE A 466 12.19 9.56 19.41
CA ILE A 466 10.75 9.43 19.61
C ILE A 466 10.52 8.57 20.85
N ARG A 467 9.66 9.06 21.76
CA ARG A 467 9.34 8.33 22.99
C ARG A 467 8.57 7.05 22.62
N PRO A 468 9.07 5.86 22.98
CA PRO A 468 8.36 4.61 22.72
C PRO A 468 7.22 4.43 23.73
N TRP A 469 6.22 3.65 23.33
CA TRP A 469 5.28 3.04 24.24
C TRP A 469 5.92 1.82 24.89
N LYS A 470 5.84 1.74 26.21
CA LYS A 470 6.24 0.55 26.98
C LYS A 470 5.00 -0.30 27.21
N VAL A 471 5.05 -1.55 26.75
CA VAL A 471 3.88 -2.44 26.77
C VAL A 471 4.25 -3.75 27.44
N SER A 472 3.62 -4.06 28.57
CA SER A 472 3.87 -5.32 29.28
C SER A 472 3.36 -6.54 28.52
N TYR A 473 4.10 -7.64 28.59
CA TYR A 473 3.71 -8.95 28.03
C TYR A 473 3.66 -10.09 29.08
N ALA A 474 3.84 -9.79 30.37
CA ALA A 474 3.85 -10.80 31.43
C ALA A 474 3.14 -10.41 32.74
N HIS A 475 2.70 -9.15 32.91
CA HIS A 475 1.97 -8.71 34.12
C HIS A 475 0.49 -9.13 34.10
N GLU A 476 -0.20 -9.00 35.24
CA GLU A 476 -1.62 -9.38 35.41
C GLU A 476 -2.56 -8.69 34.39
N SER A 477 -2.22 -7.47 33.97
CA SER A 477 -2.83 -6.78 32.84
C SER A 477 -1.89 -6.81 31.63
N LEU A 478 -2.08 -7.79 30.74
CA LEU A 478 -1.29 -7.93 29.52
C LEU A 478 -1.59 -6.78 28.56
N GLY A 479 -0.57 -5.99 28.22
CA GLY A 479 -0.65 -5.00 27.15
C GLY A 479 -0.46 -5.63 25.76
N VAL A 480 0.32 -6.71 25.66
CA VAL A 480 0.39 -7.59 24.48
C VAL A 480 -0.02 -9.00 24.89
N THR A 481 -1.04 -9.53 24.22
CA THR A 481 -1.54 -10.89 24.44
C THR A 481 -0.58 -11.94 23.87
N ALA A 482 -0.09 -11.74 22.64
CA ALA A 482 0.89 -12.61 22.01
C ALA A 482 1.55 -11.95 20.78
N VAL A 483 2.65 -12.54 20.32
CA VAL A 483 3.26 -12.29 19.02
C VAL A 483 2.86 -13.42 18.04
N LEU A 484 2.40 -13.05 16.85
CA LEU A 484 2.10 -14.00 15.76
C LEU A 484 3.04 -13.77 14.59
N SER A 485 3.32 -14.83 13.84
CA SER A 485 4.13 -14.78 12.62
C SER A 485 3.32 -15.20 11.42
N TYR A 486 2.95 -14.23 10.57
CA TYR A 486 2.37 -14.53 9.27
C TYR A 486 3.48 -14.99 8.32
N GLY A 487 3.22 -16.06 7.57
CA GLY A 487 4.22 -16.73 6.75
C GLY A 487 5.18 -17.58 7.59
N GLN A 488 6.49 -17.45 7.36
CA GLN A 488 7.46 -18.28 8.06
C GLN A 488 7.71 -17.79 9.50
N ALA A 489 7.34 -18.63 10.47
CA ALA A 489 7.65 -18.41 11.88
C ALA A 489 9.13 -18.77 12.19
N PRO A 490 9.86 -17.92 12.93
CA PRO A 490 11.17 -18.30 13.47
C PRO A 490 11.01 -19.38 14.55
N HIS A 491 12.10 -20.09 14.86
CA HIS A 491 12.11 -20.92 16.06
C HIS A 491 11.88 -20.06 17.31
N PRO A 492 11.13 -20.52 18.33
CA PRO A 492 10.80 -19.71 19.51
C PRO A 492 12.03 -19.08 20.20
N ASP A 493 13.14 -19.81 20.25
CA ASP A 493 14.40 -19.33 20.85
C ASP A 493 15.02 -18.12 20.13
N PHE A 494 14.65 -17.87 18.87
CA PHE A 494 15.13 -16.71 18.10
C PHE A 494 14.05 -15.63 17.94
N LEU A 495 12.87 -15.80 18.56
CA LEU A 495 11.77 -14.86 18.38
C LEU A 495 12.12 -13.46 18.89
N ALA A 496 12.77 -13.35 20.05
CA ALA A 496 13.18 -12.07 20.61
C ALA A 496 14.16 -11.33 19.69
N GLU A 497 15.18 -12.04 19.20
CA GLU A 497 16.20 -11.51 18.30
C GLU A 497 15.60 -11.03 16.96
N VAL A 498 14.67 -11.80 16.39
CA VAL A 498 14.00 -11.45 15.12
C VAL A 498 13.01 -10.30 15.31
N LEU A 499 12.40 -10.19 16.48
CA LEU A 499 11.42 -9.17 16.78
C LEU A 499 12.08 -7.82 17.07
N ASP A 500 13.27 -7.82 17.69
CA ASP A 500 14.02 -6.60 17.99
C ASP A 500 14.43 -5.86 16.70
N GLY A 501 14.14 -4.56 16.63
CA GLY A 501 14.31 -3.74 15.43
C GLY A 501 13.28 -3.95 14.32
N SER A 502 12.39 -4.94 14.42
CA SER A 502 11.46 -5.27 13.33
C SER A 502 10.23 -4.36 13.25
N ILE A 503 9.61 -4.32 12.06
CA ILE A 503 8.27 -3.77 11.88
C ILE A 503 7.24 -4.84 12.24
N VAL A 504 6.27 -4.46 13.06
CA VAL A 504 5.11 -5.28 13.44
C VAL A 504 3.82 -4.54 13.19
N ALA A 505 2.74 -5.27 12.96
CA ALA A 505 1.40 -4.71 12.98
C ALA A 505 0.75 -4.88 14.36
N ILE A 506 0.03 -3.85 14.78
CA ILE A 506 -0.79 -3.86 15.99
C ILE A 506 -2.19 -4.31 15.58
N VAL A 507 -2.53 -5.56 15.87
CA VAL A 507 -3.84 -6.15 15.58
C VAL A 507 -4.65 -6.21 16.87
N VAL A 508 -5.88 -5.71 16.79
CA VAL A 508 -6.81 -5.68 17.91
C VAL A 508 -7.87 -6.74 17.67
N LEU A 509 -8.05 -7.61 18.66
CA LEU A 509 -9.07 -8.66 18.63
C LEU A 509 -10.37 -8.15 19.26
N ASP A 510 -11.49 -8.53 18.66
CA ASP A 510 -12.81 -8.24 19.19
C ASP A 510 -13.10 -9.14 20.40
N GLY A 511 -13.86 -8.63 21.39
CA GLY A 511 -14.03 -9.29 22.70
C GLY A 511 -14.65 -10.69 22.68
N GLY A 512 -15.24 -11.11 21.56
CA GLY A 512 -15.77 -12.47 21.37
C GLY A 512 -14.73 -13.51 20.94
N TYR A 513 -13.51 -13.07 20.59
CA TYR A 513 -12.46 -13.94 20.09
C TYR A 513 -11.40 -14.18 21.16
N THR A 514 -11.05 -15.45 21.36
CA THR A 514 -9.97 -15.87 22.26
C THR A 514 -8.86 -16.46 21.43
N LEU A 515 -7.68 -15.86 21.51
CA LEU A 515 -6.50 -16.38 20.82
C LEU A 515 -6.12 -17.76 21.41
N GLN A 516 -5.95 -18.74 20.53
CA GLN A 516 -5.59 -20.11 20.89
C GLN A 516 -4.07 -20.31 20.82
N ASP A 517 -3.59 -21.44 21.36
CA ASP A 517 -2.20 -21.91 21.27
C ASP A 517 -1.15 -20.86 21.68
N VAL A 518 -1.42 -20.15 22.77
CA VAL A 518 -0.48 -19.17 23.34
C VAL A 518 0.55 -19.88 24.20
N HIS A 519 1.80 -19.79 23.78
CA HIS A 519 2.98 -20.32 24.45
C HIS A 519 3.90 -19.18 24.90
N ARG A 520 4.95 -19.49 25.67
CA ARG A 520 5.99 -18.53 26.05
C ARG A 520 7.36 -19.03 25.64
N THR A 521 8.24 -18.12 25.19
CA THR A 521 9.66 -18.46 24.96
C THR A 521 10.32 -18.84 26.28
N VAL A 522 11.38 -19.65 26.19
CA VAL A 522 12.05 -20.19 27.39
C VAL A 522 12.76 -19.09 28.17
N GLU A 523 13.55 -18.27 27.49
CA GLU A 523 14.43 -17.28 28.13
C GLU A 523 13.70 -15.97 28.43
N GLU A 524 13.09 -15.36 27.43
CA GLU A 524 12.49 -14.02 27.55
C GLU A 524 11.07 -14.05 28.12
N GLN A 525 10.44 -15.23 28.16
CA GLN A 525 9.04 -15.44 28.52
C GLN A 525 8.06 -14.67 27.61
N LEU A 526 8.46 -14.38 26.37
CA LEU A 526 7.65 -13.67 25.38
C LEU A 526 6.46 -14.54 24.96
N PRO A 527 5.21 -14.05 25.04
CA PRO A 527 4.06 -14.80 24.58
C PRO A 527 4.00 -14.84 23.06
N TYR A 528 3.80 -16.02 22.49
CA TYR A 528 3.62 -16.21 21.05
C TYR A 528 2.52 -17.23 20.76
N SER A 529 1.89 -17.14 19.60
CA SER A 529 0.89 -18.14 19.16
C SER A 529 1.32 -18.81 17.87
N SER A 530 0.96 -20.08 17.74
CA SER A 530 1.20 -20.91 16.56
C SER A 530 0.08 -20.81 15.51
N VAL A 531 -0.93 -19.97 15.74
CA VAL A 531 -2.01 -19.70 14.77
C VAL A 531 -1.43 -19.07 13.50
N GLU A 532 -1.77 -19.64 12.34
CA GLU A 532 -1.25 -19.19 11.03
C GLU A 532 -1.68 -17.75 10.70
N SER A 533 -2.98 -17.46 10.79
CA SER A 533 -3.53 -16.13 10.61
C SER A 533 -4.78 -15.89 11.44
N ILE A 534 -5.03 -14.62 11.80
CA ILE A 534 -6.21 -14.23 12.56
C ILE A 534 -7.37 -14.00 11.59
N ASP A 535 -8.55 -14.53 11.93
CA ASP A 535 -9.77 -14.30 11.17
C ASP A 535 -10.10 -12.78 11.11
N PRO A 536 -10.23 -12.18 9.92
CA PRO A 536 -10.57 -10.77 9.77
C PRO A 536 -11.97 -10.41 10.30
N GLU A 537 -12.87 -11.37 10.49
CA GLU A 537 -14.20 -11.13 11.09
C GLU A 537 -14.10 -10.64 12.54
N TRP A 538 -13.06 -11.09 13.25
CA TRP A 538 -12.88 -10.84 14.69
C TRP A 538 -11.70 -9.92 15.00
N SER A 539 -11.14 -9.27 13.99
CA SER A 539 -9.95 -8.46 14.16
C SER A 539 -9.96 -7.21 13.29
N HIS A 540 -9.05 -6.29 13.63
CA HIS A 540 -8.68 -5.18 12.76
C HIS A 540 -7.25 -4.73 13.04
N CYS A 541 -6.60 -4.17 12.03
CA CYS A 541 -5.30 -3.54 12.17
C CYS A 541 -5.48 -2.09 12.65
N ALA A 542 -4.93 -1.76 13.82
CA ALA A 542 -4.88 -0.40 14.34
C ALA A 542 -3.81 0.44 13.60
N GLY A 543 -2.69 -0.18 13.25
CA GLY A 543 -1.56 0.43 12.55
C GLY A 543 -0.32 -0.47 12.60
N ILE A 544 0.81 0.04 12.16
CA ILE A 544 2.11 -0.64 12.34
C ILE A 544 2.98 0.09 13.37
N ALA A 545 4.00 -0.59 13.85
CA ALA A 545 4.96 -0.10 14.81
C ALA A 545 6.37 -0.65 14.52
N LEU A 546 7.38 0.11 14.90
CA LEU A 546 8.75 -0.37 15.04
C LEU A 546 8.95 -0.90 16.46
N VAL A 547 9.43 -2.13 16.61
CA VAL A 547 9.92 -2.64 17.89
C VAL A 547 11.30 -2.05 18.11
N ARG A 548 11.43 -1.20 19.12
CA ARG A 548 12.69 -0.52 19.46
C ARG A 548 13.61 -1.41 20.32
N GLY A 549 13.01 -2.26 21.13
CA GLY A 549 13.72 -3.11 22.08
C GLY A 549 12.75 -3.93 22.92
N ILE A 550 13.27 -5.00 23.50
CA ILE A 550 12.55 -5.90 24.39
C ILE A 550 13.29 -5.89 25.73
N ASP A 551 12.60 -5.44 26.78
CA ASP A 551 13.11 -5.44 28.14
C ASP A 551 12.70 -6.75 28.82
N THR A 552 13.65 -7.68 28.90
CA THR A 552 13.41 -9.02 29.45
C THR A 552 13.40 -9.05 30.97
N GLU A 553 13.90 -8.00 31.63
CA GLU A 553 13.87 -7.86 33.10
C GLU A 553 12.49 -7.37 33.55
N GLU A 554 12.01 -6.28 32.97
CA GLU A 554 10.70 -5.68 33.29
C GLU A 554 9.53 -6.35 32.54
N LYS A 555 9.83 -7.25 31.60
CA LYS A 555 8.88 -7.94 30.71
C LYS A 555 8.02 -6.97 29.92
N GLU A 556 8.67 -6.02 29.25
CA GLU A 556 8.07 -4.98 28.42
C GLU A 556 8.61 -5.00 26.98
N VAL A 557 7.75 -4.76 25.99
CA VAL A 557 8.17 -4.42 24.62
C VAL A 557 8.08 -2.91 24.44
N GLN A 558 9.13 -2.31 23.89
CA GLN A 558 9.16 -0.90 23.54
C GLN A 558 8.77 -0.73 22.06
N VAL A 559 7.65 -0.06 21.79
CA VAL A 559 7.14 0.13 20.42
C VAL A 559 7.02 1.60 20.05
N VAL A 560 7.44 1.95 18.84
CA VAL A 560 7.26 3.29 18.25
C VAL A 560 6.18 3.20 17.18
N THR A 561 5.10 3.95 17.37
CA THR A 561 3.94 3.96 16.46
C THR A 561 3.35 5.37 16.40
N PRO A 562 2.77 5.80 15.26
CA PRO A 562 2.14 7.10 15.15
C PRO A 562 0.72 7.16 15.73
N LEU A 563 0.20 6.06 16.28
CA LEU A 563 -1.09 6.05 16.97
C LEU A 563 -1.10 7.11 18.07
N SER A 564 -2.12 7.96 18.04
CA SER A 564 -2.31 8.98 19.06
C SER A 564 -2.63 8.35 20.42
N GLU A 565 -2.39 9.07 21.51
CA GLU A 565 -2.79 8.66 22.86
C GLU A 565 -4.28 8.28 22.92
N THR A 566 -5.12 8.99 22.15
CA THR A 566 -6.56 8.70 22.06
C THR A 566 -6.90 7.47 21.20
N GLU A 567 -6.04 7.06 20.26
CA GLU A 567 -6.16 5.76 19.58
C GLU A 567 -5.73 4.64 20.52
N ILE A 568 -4.58 4.78 21.17
CA ILE A 568 -4.06 3.80 22.12
C ILE A 568 -5.07 3.58 23.26
N ALA A 569 -5.60 4.65 23.85
CA ALA A 569 -6.61 4.56 24.91
C ALA A 569 -7.90 3.84 24.48
N GLY A 570 -8.25 3.88 23.19
CA GLY A 570 -9.41 3.16 22.66
C GLY A 570 -9.20 1.66 22.45
N ILE A 571 -7.98 1.17 22.66
CA ILE A 571 -7.62 -0.25 22.50
C ILE A 571 -6.95 -0.86 23.73
N MET A 572 -6.64 -0.06 24.78
CA MET A 572 -5.94 -0.52 25.99
C MET A 572 -6.70 -1.61 26.77
N ASP A 573 -8.02 -1.66 26.66
CA ASP A 573 -8.89 -2.64 27.32
C ASP A 573 -9.15 -3.90 26.47
N LYS A 574 -8.52 -4.00 25.29
CA LYS A 574 -8.73 -5.08 24.32
C LYS A 574 -7.55 -6.02 24.29
N GLN A 575 -7.77 -7.21 23.73
CA GLN A 575 -6.69 -8.13 23.39
C GLN A 575 -5.91 -7.57 22.20
N ILE A 576 -4.61 -7.36 22.39
CA ILE A 576 -3.70 -6.82 21.38
C ILE A 576 -2.69 -7.89 21.00
N VAL A 577 -2.56 -8.11 19.71
CA VAL A 577 -1.59 -9.02 19.12
C VAL A 577 -0.59 -8.25 18.27
N LEU A 578 0.69 -8.53 18.44
CA LEU A 578 1.73 -8.04 17.53
C LEU A 578 1.92 -9.07 16.41
N VAL A 579 1.62 -8.69 15.17
CA VAL A 579 1.80 -9.56 14.01
C VAL A 579 3.08 -9.16 13.30
N ARG A 580 4.07 -10.06 13.28
CA ARG A 580 5.23 -9.96 12.40
C ARG A 580 4.95 -10.67 11.08
N GLY A 581 5.64 -10.26 10.03
CA GLY A 581 5.56 -10.91 8.72
C GLY A 581 6.77 -10.60 7.85
N ALA A 582 6.59 -10.61 6.53
CA ALA A 582 7.58 -10.26 5.53
C ALA A 582 7.48 -8.77 5.12
N PHE A 583 7.49 -7.86 6.09
CA PHE A 583 7.68 -6.44 5.83
C PHE A 583 9.07 -6.18 5.25
N ASP A 584 9.24 -5.11 4.47
CA ASP A 584 10.59 -4.64 4.14
C ASP A 584 11.34 -4.28 5.43
N SER A 585 12.63 -4.59 5.48
CA SER A 585 13.48 -4.24 6.62
C SER A 585 13.50 -2.72 6.82
N PRO A 586 13.34 -2.21 8.06
CA PRO A 586 13.36 -0.78 8.35
C PRO A 586 14.81 -0.25 8.43
N ASP A 587 15.63 -0.54 7.42
CA ASP A 587 17.07 -0.22 7.39
C ASP A 587 17.36 1.27 7.63
N TRP A 588 16.45 2.12 7.15
CA TRP A 588 16.48 3.56 7.36
C TRP A 588 16.41 3.93 8.85
N ALA A 589 15.68 3.19 9.68
CA ALA A 589 15.51 3.47 11.12
C ALA A 589 16.84 3.35 11.88
N TYR A 590 17.67 2.37 11.51
CA TYR A 590 18.97 2.14 12.16
C TYR A 590 20.04 3.16 11.74
N THR A 591 19.77 3.99 10.74
CA THR A 591 20.74 4.95 10.18
C THR A 591 20.34 6.41 10.37
N GLU A 592 19.13 6.70 10.89
CA GLU A 592 18.63 8.07 11.02
C GLU A 592 19.53 9.00 11.83
N ASP A 593 19.99 8.56 13.01
CA ASP A 593 20.88 9.38 13.84
C ASP A 593 22.22 9.67 13.15
N LEU A 594 22.73 8.72 12.36
CA LEU A 594 24.00 8.90 11.63
C LEU A 594 23.83 10.00 10.57
N HIS A 595 22.69 10.05 9.91
CA HIS A 595 22.36 11.11 8.97
C HIS A 595 22.11 12.45 9.65
N ALA A 596 21.52 12.46 10.85
CA ALA A 596 21.20 13.68 11.59
C ALA A 596 22.42 14.34 12.25
N ALA A 597 23.30 13.54 12.87
CA ALA A 597 24.44 14.05 13.64
C ALA A 597 25.65 14.39 12.76
N GLY A 598 25.78 13.77 11.58
CA GLY A 598 27.00 13.87 10.77
C GLY A 598 28.25 13.29 11.47
N ASP A 599 28.07 12.63 12.62
CA ASP A 599 29.12 12.11 13.47
C ASP A 599 29.67 10.78 12.93
N ALA A 600 30.94 10.52 13.26
CA ALA A 600 31.53 9.20 13.11
C ALA A 600 30.79 8.22 14.04
N PRO A 601 30.46 7.01 13.55
CA PRO A 601 29.67 6.04 14.29
C PRO A 601 30.41 5.59 15.56
N ASP A 602 29.64 5.28 16.59
CA ASP A 602 30.13 4.46 17.69
C ASP A 602 30.32 3.03 17.17
N ASP A 603 31.45 2.37 17.50
CA ASP A 603 31.83 1.07 16.95
C ASP A 603 30.86 -0.07 17.35
N GLU A 604 29.92 0.19 18.27
CA GLU A 604 29.00 -0.79 18.88
C GLU A 604 27.53 -0.66 18.44
N ARG A 605 27.20 0.00 17.31
CA ARG A 605 25.79 0.10 16.88
C ARG A 605 25.23 -1.26 16.40
N PRO A 606 24.11 -1.76 16.97
CA PRO A 606 23.46 -2.99 16.51
C PRO A 606 23.04 -2.91 15.03
N TRP A 607 23.08 -4.04 14.33
CA TRP A 607 22.63 -4.19 12.93
C TRP A 607 23.37 -3.37 11.86
N VAL A 608 24.32 -2.50 12.21
CA VAL A 608 25.08 -1.67 11.26
C VAL A 608 26.56 -2.06 11.31
N ARG A 609 27.22 -2.13 10.15
CA ARG A 609 28.68 -2.19 10.02
C ARG A 609 29.15 -1.07 9.10
N GLN A 610 30.24 -0.43 9.48
CA GLN A 610 30.97 0.44 8.57
C GLN A 610 31.76 -0.43 7.59
N GLY A 611 31.51 -0.29 6.29
CA GLY A 611 32.44 -0.77 5.27
C GLY A 611 33.65 0.16 5.20
N GLY A 612 34.84 -0.38 4.92
CA GLY A 612 36.03 0.44 4.66
C GLY A 612 35.80 1.42 3.48
N GLN A 613 36.60 2.49 3.41
CA GLN A 613 36.56 3.43 2.28
C GLN A 613 36.80 2.70 0.96
N VAL A 614 35.88 2.84 0.00
CA VAL A 614 36.05 2.35 -1.37
C VAL A 614 35.90 3.55 -2.32
N GLY A 615 37.03 4.09 -2.81
CA GLY A 615 37.05 5.14 -3.83
C GLY A 615 36.94 6.59 -3.32
N ILE A 616 36.64 7.50 -4.26
CA ILE A 616 36.61 8.97 -4.08
C ILE A 616 35.30 9.44 -3.40
N GLU A 617 34.31 8.56 -3.27
CA GLU A 617 33.09 8.81 -2.51
C GLU A 617 33.16 8.12 -1.14
N GLY A 618 32.69 8.80 -0.09
CA GLY A 618 32.89 8.44 1.31
C GLY A 618 32.35 7.08 1.75
N ALA A 619 32.55 6.76 3.04
CA ALA A 619 32.26 5.45 3.65
C ALA A 619 30.88 4.87 3.30
N ILE A 620 30.85 3.59 2.94
CA ILE A 620 29.64 2.82 2.61
C ILE A 620 29.17 2.04 3.85
N TRP A 621 27.91 2.22 4.26
CA TRP A 621 27.31 1.51 5.40
C TRP A 621 26.67 0.20 4.94
N ARG A 622 26.95 -0.90 5.64
CA ARG A 622 26.35 -2.22 5.37
C ARG A 622 25.50 -2.65 6.56
N LEU A 623 24.26 -3.06 6.31
CA LEU A 623 23.40 -3.65 7.34
C LEU A 623 23.78 -5.11 7.56
N ARG A 624 23.69 -5.58 8.81
CA ARG A 624 23.70 -7.01 9.13
C ARG A 624 22.27 -7.53 9.01
N HIS A 625 22.07 -8.58 8.25
CA HIS A 625 20.85 -9.36 8.37
C HIS A 625 20.86 -10.14 9.70
N PRO A 626 19.70 -10.39 10.33
CA PRO A 626 19.58 -11.43 11.35
C PRO A 626 20.21 -12.73 10.83
N PRO A 627 20.92 -13.50 11.67
CA PRO A 627 21.56 -14.73 11.22
C PRO A 627 20.51 -15.65 10.59
N THR A 628 20.55 -15.78 9.26
CA THR A 628 19.87 -16.87 8.59
C THR A 628 20.69 -18.13 8.84
N ARG A 629 19.98 -19.24 9.05
CA ARG A 629 20.46 -20.55 9.56
C ARG A 629 21.71 -21.15 8.89
N ASP A 630 22.22 -20.56 7.81
CA ASP A 630 23.37 -21.07 7.05
C ASP A 630 24.71 -20.40 7.35
N GLN A 631 24.81 -19.44 8.29
CA GLN A 631 26.10 -18.83 8.65
C GLN A 631 26.85 -19.49 9.82
N THR A 632 26.39 -20.63 10.30
CA THR A 632 27.13 -21.47 11.26
C THR A 632 27.37 -22.86 10.67
N ARG A 633 28.31 -22.94 9.73
CA ARG A 633 29.07 -24.16 9.43
C ARG A 633 30.52 -23.86 9.14
#